data_AF-A0A9R1KDS2-F1
#
_entry.id   AF-A0A9R1KDS2-F1
#
_cell.length_a   1.000
_cell.length_b   1.000
_cell.length_c   1.000
_cell.angle_alpha   90.00
_cell.angle_beta   90.00
_cell.angle_gamma   90.00
#
_symmetry.space_group_name_H-M   'P 1'
#
loop_
_entity.id
_entity.type
_entity.pdbx_description
1 polymer ?
#
loop_
_entity_poly.entity_id
_entity_poly.type
_entity_poly.pdbx_seq_one_letter_code
_entity_poly.pdbx_strand_id
1 'polypeptide(L)'
;MARLLLVLVATTMLLLAAGATAQQHGCENATFQAGRSFERCHTLPVLEASLYWTYHAANGTAEIAFRAQSNATGWVAWGINPSASGGMAGSNVFVASLGGSGAVSVLTTILKTTSPTLDNTTLSFAVPVPPTAEYAAGAYTIYVTVALPGNSTQQNTVWQAGPLSGGAIMAHLMSRPNLQSVKRQDFLSG
;
A
#
# COMPACT_ATOMS: atom_id res chain seq x y z
N MET A 1 -11.85 64.20 -38.70
CA MET A 1 -12.56 63.09 -38.02
C MET A 1 -12.39 61.88 -38.95
N ALA A 2 -11.90 60.71 -38.61
CA ALA A 2 -11.69 59.99 -37.36
C ALA A 2 -10.45 59.08 -37.53
N ARG A 3 -9.55 59.09 -36.54
CA ARG A 3 -9.25 57.97 -35.63
C ARG A 3 -8.29 56.91 -36.19
N LEU A 4 -7.01 57.25 -36.05
CA LEU A 4 -5.96 56.37 -35.56
C LEU A 4 -6.50 55.50 -34.42
N LEU A 5 -6.32 54.18 -34.48
CA LEU A 5 -6.24 53.25 -33.33
C LEU A 5 -5.86 51.86 -33.85
N LEU A 6 -4.55 51.60 -33.93
CA LEU A 6 -3.99 50.26 -33.89
C LEU A 6 -4.41 49.65 -32.54
N VAL A 7 -5.34 48.69 -32.55
CA VAL A 7 -5.65 47.89 -31.36
C VAL A 7 -4.87 46.59 -31.50
N LEU A 8 -3.73 46.51 -30.80
CA LEU A 8 -3.07 45.25 -30.45
C LEU A 8 -4.09 44.40 -29.68
N VAL A 9 -4.70 43.41 -30.33
CA VAL A 9 -5.45 42.36 -29.63
C VAL A 9 -4.45 41.31 -29.18
N ALA A 10 -3.69 41.64 -28.13
CA ALA A 10 -2.95 40.67 -27.33
C ALA A 10 -3.89 40.12 -26.26
N THR A 11 -4.75 39.18 -26.63
CA THR A 11 -5.55 38.42 -25.65
C THR A 11 -4.85 37.09 -25.38
N THR A 12 -4.13 37.10 -24.27
CA THR A 12 -3.58 36.00 -23.48
C THR A 12 -4.39 34.71 -23.59
N MET A 13 -3.77 33.67 -24.14
CA MET A 13 -4.24 32.28 -24.07
C MET A 13 -4.09 31.83 -22.62
N LEU A 14 -5.18 31.86 -21.85
CA LEU A 14 -5.21 31.33 -20.49
C LEU A 14 -5.14 29.80 -20.60
N LEU A 15 -3.93 29.22 -20.53
CA LEU A 15 -3.76 27.78 -20.37
C LEU A 15 -4.28 27.40 -18.97
N LEU A 16 -5.56 27.03 -18.91
CA LEU A 16 -6.07 26.18 -17.84
C LEU A 16 -5.33 24.85 -17.99
N ALA A 17 -4.26 24.67 -17.23
CA ALA A 17 -3.69 23.36 -16.97
C ALA A 17 -4.73 22.57 -16.16
N ALA A 18 -5.71 22.00 -16.86
CA ALA A 18 -6.45 20.86 -16.36
C ALA A 18 -5.42 19.75 -16.19
N GLY A 19 -4.85 19.64 -14.99
CA GLY A 19 -4.10 18.46 -14.59
C GLY A 19 -5.04 17.29 -14.75
N ALA A 20 -4.89 16.55 -15.86
CA ALA A 20 -5.58 15.30 -16.05
C ALA A 20 -5.11 14.40 -14.92
N THR A 21 -5.92 14.25 -13.87
CA THR A 21 -5.78 13.12 -12.97
C THR A 21 -5.99 11.90 -13.86
N ALA A 22 -4.91 11.20 -14.19
CA ALA A 22 -5.02 9.91 -14.83
C ALA A 22 -5.84 9.03 -13.88
N GLN A 23 -7.13 8.86 -14.17
CA GLN A 23 -8.00 7.99 -13.41
C GLN A 23 -7.47 6.57 -13.62
N GLN A 24 -6.68 6.09 -12.65
CA GLN A 24 -6.19 4.73 -12.67
C GLN A 24 -7.40 3.80 -12.44
N HIS A 25 -7.73 3.03 -13.47
CA HIS A 25 -8.78 2.01 -13.41
C HIS A 25 -8.52 1.06 -12.24
N GLY A 26 -9.53 0.79 -11.41
CA GLY A 26 -9.51 -0.29 -10.40
C GLY A 26 -9.43 0.12 -8.92
N CYS A 27 -9.66 1.40 -8.58
CA CYS A 27 -9.52 1.85 -7.18
C CYS A 27 -10.68 2.70 -6.68
N GLU A 28 -11.84 2.60 -7.31
CA GLU A 28 -12.92 3.55 -7.13
C GLU A 28 -13.49 3.52 -5.70
N ASN A 29 -13.76 4.73 -5.18
CA ASN A 29 -14.49 5.03 -3.93
C ASN A 29 -13.97 4.42 -2.62
N ALA A 30 -12.68 4.10 -2.52
CA ALA A 30 -12.10 3.79 -1.22
C ALA A 30 -12.09 5.05 -0.33
N THR A 31 -12.75 4.97 0.83
CA THR A 31 -12.70 6.00 1.86
C THR A 31 -11.80 5.49 2.98
N PHE A 32 -10.82 6.31 3.36
CA PHE A 32 -9.86 5.97 4.41
C PHE A 32 -10.13 6.80 5.66
N GLN A 33 -9.88 6.24 6.84
CA GLN A 33 -10.02 7.00 8.09
C GLN A 33 -9.09 8.21 8.10
N ALA A 34 -9.47 9.20 8.92
CA ALA A 34 -8.76 10.47 9.07
C ALA A 34 -8.61 11.29 7.76
N GLY A 35 -9.45 11.03 6.76
CA GLY A 35 -9.46 11.79 5.50
C GLY A 35 -8.23 11.55 4.63
N ARG A 36 -7.54 10.41 4.80
CA ARG A 36 -6.37 10.06 3.98
C ARG A 36 -6.78 9.90 2.51
N SER A 37 -5.86 10.26 1.62
CA SER A 37 -5.99 10.08 0.18
C SER A 37 -4.64 9.74 -0.44
N PHE A 38 -4.66 9.06 -1.58
CA PHE A 38 -3.46 8.56 -2.25
C PHE A 38 -3.51 8.91 -3.73
N GLU A 39 -2.35 9.24 -4.32
CA GLU A 39 -2.26 9.67 -5.71
C GLU A 39 -2.49 8.54 -6.72
N ARG A 40 -2.10 7.32 -6.34
CA ARG A 40 -2.10 6.15 -7.22
C ARG A 40 -2.61 4.92 -6.50
N CYS A 41 -2.99 3.92 -7.27
CA CYS A 41 -3.58 2.72 -6.74
C CYS A 41 -3.67 1.60 -7.78
N HIS A 42 -3.81 0.37 -7.29
CA HIS A 42 -4.06 -0.83 -8.09
C HIS A 42 -4.89 -1.86 -7.31
N THR A 43 -5.86 -2.47 -7.98
CA THR A 43 -6.38 -3.77 -7.53
C THR A 43 -5.30 -4.83 -7.69
N LEU A 44 -5.10 -5.66 -6.67
CA LEU A 44 -4.21 -6.81 -6.73
C LEU A 44 -4.98 -8.02 -7.29
N PRO A 45 -4.31 -8.92 -8.03
CA PRO A 45 -4.99 -9.95 -8.83
C PRO A 45 -5.69 -11.03 -8.00
N VAL A 46 -5.38 -11.14 -6.71
CA VAL A 46 -5.85 -12.20 -5.81
C VAL A 46 -6.06 -11.67 -4.40
N LEU A 47 -6.86 -12.40 -3.63
CA LEU A 47 -7.19 -12.12 -2.21
C LEU A 47 -7.98 -10.81 -2.00
N GLU A 48 -8.73 -10.36 -3.02
CA GLU A 48 -9.59 -9.17 -2.95
C GLU A 48 -8.86 -7.96 -2.34
N ALA A 49 -7.59 -7.82 -2.73
CA ALA A 49 -6.67 -6.87 -2.16
C ALA A 49 -6.46 -5.67 -3.10
N SER A 50 -6.11 -4.53 -2.54
CA SER A 50 -5.82 -3.31 -3.27
C SER A 50 -4.70 -2.55 -2.58
N LEU A 51 -3.86 -1.92 -3.39
CA LEU A 51 -2.75 -1.08 -2.93
C LEU A 51 -3.03 0.34 -3.37
N TYR A 52 -2.85 1.29 -2.47
CA TYR A 52 -2.95 2.72 -2.73
C TYR A 52 -1.66 3.36 -2.23
N TRP A 53 -1.10 4.31 -2.96
CA TRP A 53 0.12 4.95 -2.52
C TRP A 53 0.32 6.36 -3.07
N THR A 54 1.16 7.10 -2.37
CA THR A 54 1.76 8.37 -2.79
C THR A 54 3.27 8.22 -2.65
N TYR A 55 4.02 8.51 -3.70
CA TYR A 55 5.48 8.43 -3.68
C TYR A 55 6.11 9.82 -3.52
N HIS A 56 7.01 9.94 -2.55
CA HIS A 56 7.69 11.18 -2.22
C HIS A 56 9.15 11.10 -2.69
N ALA A 57 9.40 11.61 -3.91
CA ALA A 57 10.74 11.59 -4.51
C ALA A 57 11.79 12.33 -3.67
N ALA A 58 11.40 13.38 -2.94
CA ALA A 58 12.31 14.22 -2.15
C ALA A 58 13.07 13.46 -1.04
N ASN A 59 12.47 12.40 -0.50
CA ASN A 59 13.05 11.61 0.59
C ASN A 59 13.01 10.09 0.31
N GLY A 60 12.59 9.68 -0.89
CA GLY A 60 12.55 8.29 -1.31
C GLY A 60 11.56 7.42 -0.54
N THR A 61 10.52 8.02 0.05
CA THR A 61 9.49 7.26 0.78
C THR A 61 8.24 7.03 -0.05
N ALA A 62 7.51 5.96 0.28
CA ALA A 62 6.15 5.75 -0.19
C ALA A 62 5.21 5.71 1.00
N GLU A 63 4.17 6.54 0.99
CA GLU A 63 3.01 6.41 1.86
C GLU A 63 2.02 5.46 1.21
N ILE A 64 1.56 4.45 1.94
CA ILE A 64 0.85 3.30 1.39
C ILE A 64 -0.36 2.98 2.26
N ALA A 65 -1.50 2.70 1.62
CA ALA A 65 -2.58 1.92 2.19
C ALA A 65 -2.71 0.58 1.45
N PHE A 66 -2.54 -0.51 2.18
CA PHE A 66 -2.87 -1.85 1.70
C PHE A 66 -4.21 -2.27 2.30
N ARG A 67 -5.19 -2.59 1.46
CA ARG A 67 -6.52 -3.02 1.88
C ARG A 67 -6.81 -4.42 1.36
N ALA A 68 -7.34 -5.31 2.21
CA ALA A 68 -7.76 -6.65 1.80
C ALA A 68 -8.95 -7.15 2.61
N GLN A 69 -9.85 -7.90 1.97
CA GLN A 69 -10.97 -8.56 2.63
C GLN A 69 -10.47 -9.68 3.55
N SER A 70 -11.00 -9.73 4.78
CA SER A 70 -10.75 -10.81 5.73
C SER A 70 -11.76 -10.75 6.86
N ASN A 71 -12.08 -11.88 7.47
CA ASN A 71 -12.97 -11.90 8.62
C ASN A 71 -12.31 -11.22 9.84
N ALA A 72 -13.13 -10.78 10.80
CA ALA A 72 -12.65 -10.22 12.06
C ALA A 72 -11.78 -11.22 12.86
N THR A 73 -12.01 -12.52 12.69
CA THR A 73 -11.19 -13.60 13.26
C THR A 73 -10.04 -14.01 12.34
N GLY A 74 -9.66 -13.16 11.39
CA GLY A 74 -8.54 -13.34 10.49
C GLY A 74 -7.52 -12.21 10.61
N TRP A 75 -6.52 -12.26 9.76
CA TRP A 75 -5.48 -11.26 9.61
C TRP A 75 -5.22 -11.00 8.13
N VAL A 76 -4.59 -9.87 7.83
CA VAL A 76 -4.01 -9.58 6.52
C VAL A 76 -2.58 -9.09 6.70
N ALA A 77 -1.75 -9.30 5.70
CA ALA A 77 -0.37 -8.83 5.71
C ALA A 77 0.03 -8.27 4.36
N TRP A 78 0.91 -7.28 4.40
CA TRP A 78 1.60 -6.73 3.23
C TRP A 78 3.06 -6.47 3.58
N GLY A 79 3.95 -6.58 2.59
CA GLY A 79 5.35 -6.26 2.82
C GLY A 79 6.20 -6.18 1.56
N ILE A 80 7.46 -5.82 1.78
CA ILE A 80 8.50 -5.72 0.76
C ILE A 80 9.52 -6.81 1.02
N ASN A 81 9.92 -7.51 -0.04
CA ASN A 81 11.09 -8.37 -0.03
C ASN A 81 12.26 -7.65 -0.73
N PRO A 82 13.27 -7.18 0.02
CA PRO A 82 14.42 -6.49 -0.58
C PRO A 82 15.32 -7.40 -1.42
N SER A 83 15.17 -8.73 -1.34
CA SER A 83 15.95 -9.68 -2.13
C SER A 83 15.51 -9.70 -3.60
N ALA A 84 16.45 -9.99 -4.50
CA ALA A 84 16.18 -10.07 -5.94
C ALA A 84 15.16 -11.15 -6.31
N SER A 85 15.15 -12.29 -5.61
CA SER A 85 14.27 -13.43 -5.88
C SER A 85 12.81 -13.18 -5.50
N GLY A 86 12.53 -12.24 -4.58
CA GLY A 86 11.18 -12.00 -4.07
C GLY A 86 10.60 -13.19 -3.29
N GLY A 87 9.27 -13.22 -3.15
CA GLY A 87 8.55 -14.30 -2.43
C GLY A 87 8.48 -14.10 -0.91
N MET A 88 7.92 -15.09 -0.20
CA MET A 88 7.66 -14.97 1.25
C MET A 88 8.95 -14.88 2.08
N ALA A 89 9.91 -15.78 1.87
CA ALA A 89 11.16 -15.78 2.62
C ALA A 89 12.01 -14.54 2.28
N GLY A 90 12.46 -13.82 3.31
CA GLY A 90 13.14 -12.52 3.22
C GLY A 90 12.21 -11.31 3.26
N SER A 91 10.88 -11.51 3.26
CA SER A 91 9.92 -10.40 3.30
C SER A 91 9.89 -9.70 4.65
N ASN A 92 9.88 -8.37 4.60
CA ASN A 92 9.68 -7.47 5.71
C ASN A 92 8.21 -7.06 5.68
N VAL A 93 7.43 -7.53 6.64
CA VAL A 93 5.97 -7.49 6.57
C VAL A 93 5.35 -6.75 7.74
N PHE A 94 4.19 -6.17 7.45
CA PHE A 94 3.24 -5.60 8.39
C PHE A 94 2.03 -6.52 8.41
N VAL A 95 1.64 -7.01 9.59
CA VAL A 95 0.49 -7.91 9.76
C VAL A 95 -0.55 -7.20 10.61
N ALA A 96 -1.74 -7.01 10.06
CA ALA A 96 -2.88 -6.45 10.77
C ALA A 96 -3.84 -7.54 11.24
N SER A 97 -4.27 -7.41 12.49
CA SER A 97 -5.23 -8.32 13.12
C SER A 97 -5.99 -7.61 14.24
N LEU A 98 -7.20 -8.06 14.54
CA LEU A 98 -7.93 -7.62 15.72
C LEU A 98 -7.36 -8.28 16.99
N GLY A 99 -6.99 -7.45 17.97
CA GLY A 99 -6.68 -7.90 19.32
C GLY A 99 -7.94 -8.24 20.11
N GLY A 100 -7.77 -8.91 21.26
CA GLY A 100 -8.89 -9.31 22.13
C GLY A 100 -9.72 -8.14 22.68
N SER A 101 -9.20 -6.91 22.64
CA SER A 101 -9.91 -5.68 23.01
C SER A 101 -10.77 -5.09 21.88
N GLY A 102 -10.76 -5.69 20.68
CA GLY A 102 -11.44 -5.17 19.49
C GLY A 102 -10.67 -4.05 18.76
N ALA A 103 -9.49 -3.66 19.26
CA ALA A 103 -8.61 -2.74 18.55
C ALA A 103 -7.77 -3.50 17.50
N VAL A 104 -7.53 -2.88 16.35
CA VAL A 104 -6.63 -3.43 15.32
C VAL A 104 -5.20 -3.05 15.67
N SER A 105 -4.31 -4.04 15.66
CA SER A 105 -2.87 -3.85 15.85
C SER A 105 -2.10 -4.16 14.56
N VAL A 106 -0.89 -3.62 14.44
CA VAL A 106 0.06 -3.96 13.38
C VAL A 106 1.30 -4.58 14.02
N LEU A 107 1.60 -5.82 13.66
CA LEU A 107 2.87 -6.49 13.98
C LEU A 107 3.84 -6.32 12.81
N THR A 108 5.09 -5.95 13.10
CA THR A 108 6.17 -5.92 12.11
C THR A 108 7.12 -7.09 12.32
N THR A 109 7.48 -7.77 11.23
CA THR A 109 8.46 -8.87 11.33
C THR A 109 9.17 -9.14 10.01
N ILE A 110 10.28 -9.87 10.07
CA ILE A 110 11.02 -10.36 8.90
C ILE A 110 10.80 -11.86 8.78
N LEU A 111 10.14 -12.28 7.71
CA LEU A 111 9.85 -13.69 7.42
C LEU A 111 11.12 -14.38 6.91
N LYS A 112 11.97 -14.87 7.82
CA LYS A 112 13.27 -15.49 7.46
C LYS A 112 13.12 -16.77 6.61
N THR A 113 11.97 -17.45 6.73
CA THR A 113 11.64 -18.70 6.01
C THR A 113 10.17 -18.69 5.59
N THR A 114 9.73 -19.76 4.91
CA THR A 114 8.31 -19.99 4.58
C THR A 114 7.50 -20.59 5.75
N SER A 115 8.14 -20.87 6.89
CA SER A 115 7.48 -21.26 8.15
C SER A 115 8.09 -20.45 9.30
N PRO A 116 7.87 -19.12 9.29
CA PRO A 116 8.55 -18.22 10.21
C PRO A 116 7.87 -18.21 11.58
N THR A 117 8.66 -17.97 12.62
CA THR A 117 8.16 -17.43 13.88
C THR A 117 7.96 -15.93 13.71
N LEU A 118 6.85 -15.39 14.20
CA LEU A 118 6.60 -13.95 14.18
C LEU A 118 7.24 -13.31 15.42
N ASP A 119 8.47 -12.84 15.25
CA ASP A 119 9.18 -12.03 16.24
C ASP A 119 8.90 -10.56 15.92
N ASN A 120 8.17 -9.84 16.79
CA ASN A 120 7.90 -8.42 16.62
C ASN A 120 9.22 -7.65 16.54
N THR A 121 9.69 -7.38 15.32
CA THR A 121 11.05 -6.96 15.05
C THR A 121 11.07 -5.74 14.14
N THR A 122 12.17 -4.99 14.22
CA THR A 122 12.45 -3.86 13.35
C THR A 122 12.73 -4.37 11.93
N LEU A 123 12.12 -3.74 10.94
CA LEU A 123 12.34 -4.06 9.53
C LEU A 123 13.73 -3.60 9.07
N SER A 124 14.23 -4.16 7.97
CA SER A 124 15.54 -3.83 7.39
C SER A 124 15.58 -2.49 6.65
N PHE A 125 14.45 -1.78 6.57
CA PHE A 125 14.32 -0.44 6.03
C PHE A 125 13.58 0.46 7.01
N ALA A 126 13.79 1.77 6.86
CA ALA A 126 13.17 2.75 7.73
C ALA A 126 11.65 2.82 7.51
N VAL A 127 10.92 2.90 8.62
CA VAL A 127 9.47 3.15 8.67
C VAL A 127 9.31 4.46 9.46
N PRO A 128 9.30 5.63 8.79
CA PRO A 128 9.47 6.93 9.47
C PRO A 128 8.32 7.32 10.40
N VAL A 129 7.15 6.72 10.23
CA VAL A 129 5.97 6.91 11.07
C VAL A 129 5.44 5.56 11.53
N PRO A 130 4.95 5.43 12.78
CA PRO A 130 4.40 4.18 13.27
C PRO A 130 3.29 3.65 12.36
N PRO A 131 3.32 2.36 11.98
CA PRO A 131 2.27 1.79 11.16
C PRO A 131 0.96 1.75 11.93
N THR A 132 -0.15 1.98 11.24
CA THR A 132 -1.50 1.90 11.82
C THR A 132 -2.37 1.02 10.95
N ALA A 133 -3.45 0.48 11.51
CA ALA A 133 -4.41 -0.27 10.74
C ALA A 133 -5.82 -0.09 11.29
N GLU A 134 -6.79 -0.40 10.45
CA GLU A 134 -8.21 -0.37 10.79
C GLU A 134 -8.92 -1.61 10.22
N TYR A 135 -10.10 -1.87 10.75
CA TYR A 135 -10.98 -2.91 10.27
C TYR A 135 -12.38 -2.31 10.08
N ALA A 136 -12.85 -2.28 8.84
CA ALA A 136 -14.14 -1.70 8.48
C ALA A 136 -14.71 -2.41 7.25
N ALA A 137 -16.02 -2.65 7.27
CA ALA A 137 -16.76 -3.26 6.15
C ALA A 137 -16.11 -4.56 5.62
N GLY A 138 -15.70 -5.45 6.53
CA GLY A 138 -15.12 -6.76 6.17
C GLY A 138 -13.67 -6.73 5.68
N ALA A 139 -13.02 -5.56 5.70
CA ALA A 139 -11.64 -5.40 5.24
C ALA A 139 -10.75 -4.81 6.32
N TYR A 140 -9.51 -5.28 6.33
CA TYR A 140 -8.42 -4.59 7.01
C TYR A 140 -7.76 -3.61 6.03
N THR A 141 -7.40 -2.44 6.54
CA THR A 141 -6.50 -1.50 5.84
C THR A 141 -5.28 -1.26 6.70
N ILE A 142 -4.08 -1.51 6.16
CA ILE A 142 -2.79 -1.21 6.78
C ILE A 142 -2.25 0.08 6.16
N TYR A 143 -1.92 1.06 7.01
CA TYR A 143 -1.29 2.32 6.63
C TYR A 143 0.18 2.31 7.07
N VAL A 144 1.08 2.51 6.11
CA VAL A 144 2.52 2.55 6.36
C VAL A 144 3.18 3.64 5.54
N THR A 145 4.28 4.19 6.04
CA THR A 145 5.23 4.95 5.24
C THR A 145 6.57 4.24 5.31
N VAL A 146 7.13 3.90 4.16
CA VAL A 146 8.39 3.15 4.08
C VAL A 146 9.41 3.93 3.28
N ALA A 147 10.66 3.97 3.76
CA ALA A 147 11.79 4.35 2.91
C ALA A 147 12.08 3.17 1.97
N LEU A 148 11.93 3.37 0.66
CA LEU A 148 12.03 2.27 -0.30
C LEU A 148 13.45 1.70 -0.32
N PRO A 149 13.65 0.40 -0.04
CA PRO A 149 14.97 -0.18 0.11
C PRO A 149 15.72 -0.19 -1.23
N GLY A 150 17.05 -0.05 -1.15
CA GLY A 150 17.92 -0.09 -2.32
C GLY A 150 17.85 1.16 -3.21
N ASN A 151 17.28 2.26 -2.73
CA ASN A 151 17.12 3.50 -3.49
C ASN A 151 16.41 3.27 -4.85
N SER A 152 15.41 2.40 -4.84
CA SER A 152 14.67 1.95 -6.03
C SER A 152 13.18 2.12 -5.81
N THR A 153 12.46 2.62 -6.81
CA THR A 153 10.99 2.66 -6.77
C THR A 153 10.37 1.32 -7.11
N GLN A 154 11.12 0.44 -7.77
CA GLN A 154 10.73 -0.93 -8.05
C GLN A 154 11.03 -1.84 -6.86
N GLN A 155 9.99 -2.46 -6.32
CA GLN A 155 10.04 -3.33 -5.15
C GLN A 155 9.35 -4.65 -5.42
N ASN A 156 9.89 -5.73 -4.87
CA ASN A 156 9.16 -7.00 -4.79
C ASN A 156 8.22 -6.90 -3.59
N THR A 157 6.92 -6.93 -3.83
CA THR A 157 5.89 -6.87 -2.78
C THR A 157 5.21 -8.22 -2.64
N VAL A 158 4.77 -8.52 -1.42
CA VAL A 158 3.99 -9.71 -1.08
C VAL A 158 2.78 -9.31 -0.25
N TRP A 159 1.71 -10.09 -0.33
CA TRP A 159 0.55 -9.93 0.54
C TRP A 159 -0.05 -11.28 0.91
N GLN A 160 -0.77 -11.34 2.03
CA GLN A 160 -1.49 -12.54 2.45
C GLN A 160 -2.72 -12.18 3.28
N ALA A 161 -3.60 -13.18 3.41
CA ALA A 161 -4.65 -13.21 4.42
C ALA A 161 -4.72 -14.61 5.04
N GLY A 162 -5.10 -14.70 6.30
CA GLY A 162 -5.20 -15.99 7.00
C GLY A 162 -6.06 -15.91 8.27
N PRO A 163 -6.26 -17.05 8.95
CA PRO A 163 -7.08 -17.11 10.14
C PRO A 163 -6.29 -16.75 11.41
N LEU A 164 -7.01 -16.28 12.43
CA LEU A 164 -6.54 -16.26 13.81
C LEU A 164 -7.03 -17.52 14.54
N SER A 165 -6.27 -17.96 15.54
CA SER A 165 -6.70 -18.97 16.51
C SER A 165 -6.32 -18.53 17.91
N GLY A 166 -7.31 -18.35 18.79
CA GLY A 166 -7.07 -17.84 20.15
C GLY A 166 -6.38 -16.46 20.17
N GLY A 167 -6.57 -15.64 19.14
CA GLY A 167 -5.90 -14.34 18.97
C GLY A 167 -4.49 -14.42 18.36
N ALA A 168 -3.95 -15.61 18.10
CA ALA A 168 -2.66 -15.78 17.43
C ALA A 168 -2.81 -15.82 15.91
N ILE A 169 -1.85 -15.22 15.20
CA ILE A 169 -1.72 -15.29 13.73
C ILE A 169 -1.33 -16.71 13.34
N MET A 170 -2.20 -17.37 12.56
CA MET A 170 -1.95 -18.71 12.04
C MET A 170 -1.45 -18.67 10.59
N ALA A 171 -0.90 -19.79 10.12
CA ALA A 171 -0.50 -19.93 8.73
C ALA A 171 -1.66 -19.64 7.77
N HIS A 172 -1.36 -18.92 6.69
CA HIS A 172 -2.30 -18.74 5.60
C HIS A 172 -2.48 -20.06 4.82
N LEU A 173 -3.54 -20.15 4.03
CA LEU A 173 -3.76 -21.31 3.14
C LEU A 173 -2.66 -21.38 2.07
N MET A 174 -2.35 -22.57 1.58
CA MET A 174 -1.45 -22.76 0.41
C MET A 174 -2.25 -22.89 -0.90
N SER A 175 -3.33 -22.12 -1.02
CA SER A 175 -4.18 -22.12 -2.21
C SER A 175 -3.56 -21.30 -3.35
N ARG A 176 -4.06 -21.45 -4.58
CA ARG A 176 -3.58 -20.69 -5.75
C ARG A 176 -3.54 -19.17 -5.51
N PRO A 177 -4.59 -18.52 -4.97
CA PRO A 177 -4.52 -17.11 -4.57
C PRO A 177 -3.34 -16.77 -3.66
N ASN A 178 -3.08 -17.57 -2.62
CA ASN A 178 -1.98 -17.32 -1.68
C ASN A 178 -0.60 -17.53 -2.31
N LEU A 179 -0.46 -18.48 -3.25
CA LEU A 179 0.83 -18.70 -3.92
C LEU A 179 1.13 -17.64 -4.99
N GLN A 180 0.11 -16.94 -5.47
CA GLN A 180 0.24 -15.88 -6.49
C GLN A 180 0.29 -14.47 -5.89
N SER A 181 0.24 -14.33 -4.56
CA SER A 181 0.17 -13.03 -3.89
C SER A 181 1.54 -12.34 -3.76
N VAL A 182 2.20 -12.20 -4.91
CA VAL A 182 3.49 -11.53 -5.10
C VAL A 182 3.38 -10.60 -6.32
N LYS A 183 3.99 -9.41 -6.27
CA LYS A 183 4.02 -8.46 -7.40
C LYS A 183 5.30 -7.64 -7.38
N ARG A 184 5.91 -7.44 -8.55
CA ARG A 184 6.89 -6.36 -8.78
C ARG A 184 6.13 -5.04 -8.90
N GLN A 185 6.22 -4.18 -7.89
CA GLN A 185 5.51 -2.89 -7.83
C GLN A 185 6.51 -1.76 -8.09
N ASP A 186 6.19 -0.87 -9.04
CA ASP A 186 6.88 0.42 -9.15
C ASP A 186 6.07 1.50 -8.43
N PHE A 187 6.62 2.07 -7.36
CA PHE A 187 5.95 3.13 -6.61
C PHE A 187 5.96 4.48 -7.35
N LEU A 188 6.77 4.64 -8.41
CA LEU A 188 6.73 5.84 -9.22
C LEU A 188 5.58 5.84 -10.24
N SER A 189 5.37 4.72 -10.94
CA SER A 189 4.48 4.66 -12.11
C SER A 189 3.32 3.67 -12.00
N GLY A 190 3.41 2.60 -11.18
CA GLY A 190 2.37 1.57 -11.03
C GLY A 190 2.81 0.15 -11.36
#